data_AF-A0A914AIZ9-F1
#
_entry.id   AF-A0A914AIZ9-F1
#
_cell.length_a   1.000
_cell.length_b   1.000
_cell.length_c   1.000
_cell.angle_alpha   90.00
_cell.angle_beta   90.00
_cell.angle_gamma   90.00
#
_symmetry.space_group_name_H-M   'P 1'
#
loop_
_entity.id
_entity.type
_entity.pdbx_description
1 polymer ?
#
loop_
_entity_poly.entity_id
_entity_poly.type
_entity_poly.pdbx_seq_one_letter_code
_entity_poly.pdbx_strand_id
1 'polypeptide(L)'
;MDNIPIAVQKRIVRQAATCGSNFKDIFLKFADVHQAINHAEYIQEDSIRRTEIAIKEFMYTYRQMFHDQNVTPKLHLLEDHATEQLRRFKVGFGFLNEQGGELIHTEFNRTGRAVHGMRDDLQRLMTIMKRNHISTAPEVRARVVKPMTKPKKKN
;
A
#
# COMPACT_ATOMS: atom_id res chain seq x y z
N MET A 1 -28.54 -32.58 -2.86
CA MET A 1 -27.73 -31.83 -1.89
C MET A 1 -27.51 -32.75 -0.71
N ASP A 2 -26.29 -33.22 -0.55
CA ASP A 2 -25.97 -34.44 0.19
C ASP A 2 -26.23 -34.33 1.70
N ASN A 3 -26.78 -35.41 2.27
CA ASN A 3 -27.00 -35.59 3.71
C ASN A 3 -25.65 -35.80 4.42
N ILE A 4 -24.88 -34.73 4.59
CA ILE A 4 -23.68 -34.75 5.43
C ILE A 4 -24.11 -35.02 6.88
N PRO A 5 -23.59 -36.05 7.57
CA PRO A 5 -23.98 -36.34 8.95
C PRO A 5 -23.75 -35.14 9.87
N ILE A 6 -24.68 -34.90 10.82
CA ILE A 6 -24.62 -33.75 11.74
C ILE A 6 -23.28 -33.66 12.48
N ALA A 7 -22.68 -34.80 12.84
CA ALA A 7 -21.36 -34.84 13.47
C ALA A 7 -20.24 -34.29 12.56
N VAL A 8 -20.31 -34.61 11.26
CA VAL A 8 -19.37 -34.10 10.25
C VAL A 8 -19.60 -32.60 10.02
N GLN A 9 -20.86 -32.14 9.96
CA GLN A 9 -21.18 -30.71 9.88
C GLN A 9 -20.62 -29.94 11.08
N LYS A 10 -20.83 -30.44 12.30
CA LYS A 10 -20.28 -29.83 13.54
C LYS A 10 -18.75 -29.78 13.52
N ARG A 11 -18.09 -30.82 13.01
CA ARG A 11 -16.62 -30.84 12.87
C ARG A 11 -16.14 -29.77 11.88
N ILE A 12 -16.77 -29.68 10.71
CA ILE A 12 -16.43 -28.67 9.69
C ILE A 12 -16.61 -27.26 10.25
N VAL A 13 -17.73 -26.98 10.92
CA VAL A 13 -17.99 -25.67 11.54
C VAL A 13 -16.90 -25.32 12.57
N ARG A 14 -16.50 -26.27 13.42
CA ARG A 14 -15.41 -26.05 14.39
C ARG A 14 -14.08 -25.78 13.68
N GLN A 15 -13.72 -26.58 12.67
CA GLN A 15 -12.49 -26.38 11.90
C GLN A 15 -12.48 -25.01 11.20
N ALA A 16 -13.60 -24.60 10.60
CA ALA A 16 -13.75 -23.29 9.99
C ALA A 16 -13.62 -22.16 11.02
N ALA A 17 -14.21 -22.29 12.21
CA ALA A 17 -14.09 -21.31 13.28
C ALA A 17 -12.65 -21.18 13.78
N THR A 18 -11.95 -22.29 14.01
CA THR A 18 -10.53 -22.30 14.40
C THR A 18 -9.66 -21.65 13.31
N CYS A 19 -9.87 -22.03 12.05
CA CYS A 19 -9.17 -21.43 10.91
C CYS A 19 -9.39 -19.92 10.87
N GLY A 20 -10.65 -19.46 10.97
CA GLY A 20 -10.99 -18.04 11.02
C GLY A 20 -10.34 -17.29 12.17
N SER A 21 -10.27 -17.89 13.36
CA SER A 21 -9.59 -17.30 14.52
C SER A 21 -8.09 -17.13 14.28
N ASN A 22 -7.44 -18.14 13.71
CA ASN A 22 -6.00 -18.08 13.40
C ASN A 22 -5.70 -17.00 12.36
N PHE A 23 -6.46 -16.97 11.26
CA PHE A 23 -6.31 -15.93 10.23
C PHE A 23 -6.58 -14.52 10.76
N LYS A 24 -7.59 -14.37 11.63
CA LYS A 24 -7.84 -13.09 12.30
C LYS A 24 -6.63 -12.64 13.13
N ASP A 25 -6.05 -13.54 13.92
CA ASP A 25 -4.92 -13.21 14.78
C ASP A 25 -3.69 -12.73 13.98
N ILE A 26 -3.31 -13.49 12.95
CA ILE A 26 -2.15 -13.11 12.12
C ILE A 26 -2.39 -11.83 11.32
N PHE A 27 -3.61 -11.60 10.82
CA PHE A 27 -3.94 -10.37 10.09
C PHE A 27 -3.93 -9.15 10.99
N LEU A 28 -4.35 -9.26 12.25
CA LEU A 28 -4.26 -8.15 13.21
C LEU A 28 -2.80 -7.81 13.50
N LYS A 29 -1.94 -8.81 13.76
CA LYS A 29 -0.50 -8.59 13.93
C LYS A 29 0.15 -7.96 12.71
N PHE A 30 -0.22 -8.41 11.51
CA PHE A 30 0.25 -7.78 10.28
C PHE A 30 -0.27 -6.34 10.12
N ALA A 31 -1.51 -6.06 10.51
CA ALA A 31 -2.07 -4.72 10.45
C ALA A 31 -1.27 -3.74 11.32
N ASP A 32 -0.87 -4.16 12.53
CA ASP A 32 -0.02 -3.35 13.42
C ASP A 32 1.34 -3.06 12.77
N VAL A 33 2.00 -4.08 12.22
CA VAL A 33 3.25 -3.92 11.47
C VAL A 33 3.07 -2.97 10.29
N HIS A 34 2.02 -3.18 9.50
CA HIS A 34 1.75 -2.41 8.30
C HIS A 34 1.49 -0.93 8.63
N GLN A 35 0.71 -0.63 9.66
CA GLN A 35 0.49 0.75 10.10
C GLN A 35 1.79 1.40 10.59
N ALA A 36 2.62 0.65 11.31
CA ALA A 36 3.88 1.15 11.85
C ALA A 36 4.95 1.43 10.78
N ILE A 37 4.85 0.84 9.58
CA ILE A 37 5.82 1.06 8.49
C ILE A 37 5.25 1.87 7.33
N ASN A 38 3.94 1.80 7.05
CA ASN A 38 3.33 2.39 5.87
C ASN A 38 2.74 3.77 6.14
N HIS A 39 3.62 4.73 6.44
CA HIS A 39 3.26 6.13 6.62
C HIS A 39 4.33 7.06 6.05
N ALA A 40 4.02 8.35 5.99
CA ALA A 40 4.92 9.39 5.44
C ALA A 40 5.66 10.21 6.50
N GLU A 41 5.37 9.98 7.78
CA GLU A 41 5.89 10.74 8.92
C GLU A 41 7.32 10.34 9.35
N TYR A 42 7.99 11.24 10.07
CA TYR A 42 9.27 10.99 10.71
C TYR A 42 9.14 9.98 11.86
N ILE A 43 10.12 9.07 12.00
CA ILE A 43 10.09 7.99 13.00
C ILE A 43 11.22 8.16 14.03
N GLN A 44 10.84 8.14 15.30
CA GLN A 44 11.76 8.10 16.43
C GLN A 44 12.23 6.67 16.75
N GLU A 45 13.40 6.55 17.40
CA GLU A 45 14.00 5.25 17.71
C GLU A 45 13.09 4.34 18.56
N ASP A 46 12.34 4.90 19.52
CA ASP A 46 11.41 4.11 20.33
C ASP A 46 10.23 3.56 19.52
N SER A 47 9.77 4.29 18.49
CA SER A 47 8.79 3.76 17.54
C SER A 47 9.40 2.64 16.70
N ILE A 48 10.65 2.77 16.25
CA ILE A 48 11.34 1.69 15.51
C ILE A 48 11.46 0.43 16.36
N ARG A 49 11.80 0.55 17.65
CA ARG A 49 11.84 -0.59 18.58
C ARG A 49 10.48 -1.27 18.71
N ARG A 50 9.39 -0.50 18.81
CA ARG A 50 8.03 -1.06 18.82
C ARG A 50 7.69 -1.78 17.51
N THR A 51 8.06 -1.20 16.37
CA THR A 51 7.90 -1.85 15.06
C THR A 51 8.68 -3.16 14.99
N GLU A 52 9.91 -3.20 15.50
CA GLU A 52 10.73 -4.42 15.56
C GLU A 52 10.06 -5.53 16.38
N ILE A 53 9.47 -5.18 17.53
CA ILE A 53 8.72 -6.13 18.36
C ILE A 53 7.50 -6.66 17.60
N ALA A 54 6.71 -5.77 16.98
CA ALA A 54 5.54 -6.16 16.21
C ALA A 54 5.89 -7.09 15.03
N ILE A 55 7.00 -6.81 14.31
CA ILE A 55 7.50 -7.66 13.24
C ILE A 55 7.86 -9.05 13.77
N LYS A 56 8.58 -9.13 14.90
CA LYS A 56 8.95 -10.41 15.53
C LYS A 56 7.73 -11.22 15.95
N GLU A 57 6.73 -10.58 16.57
CA GLU A 57 5.49 -11.23 16.98
C GLU A 57 4.68 -11.76 15.77
N PHE A 58 4.58 -10.95 14.71
CA PHE A 58 3.95 -11.35 13.46
C PHE A 58 4.68 -12.54 12.82
N MET A 59 6.00 -12.46 12.68
CA MET A 59 6.80 -13.50 12.02
C MET A 59 6.87 -14.80 12.84
N TYR A 60 6.86 -14.70 14.17
CA TYR A 60 6.69 -15.87 15.05
C TYR A 60 5.34 -16.55 14.78
N THR A 61 4.25 -15.78 14.79
CA THR A 61 2.89 -16.29 14.55
C THR A 61 2.76 -16.90 13.15
N TYR A 62 3.34 -16.25 12.13
CA TYR A 62 3.38 -16.75 10.76
C TYR A 62 4.02 -18.14 10.67
N ARG A 63 5.19 -18.32 11.29
CA ARG A 63 5.88 -19.62 11.30
C ARG A 63 5.13 -20.70 12.08
N GLN A 64 4.44 -20.34 13.16
CA GLN A 64 3.62 -21.30 13.90
C GLN A 64 2.41 -21.78 13.08
N MET A 65 1.75 -20.85 12.37
CA MET A 65 0.58 -21.18 11.56
C MET A 65 0.93 -21.88 10.24
N PHE A 66 2.06 -21.52 9.63
CA PHE A 66 2.49 -22.02 8.32
C PHE A 66 3.87 -22.70 8.43
N HIS A 67 4.03 -23.62 9.37
CA HIS A 67 5.31 -24.27 9.71
C HIS A 67 5.98 -25.00 8.54
N ASP A 68 5.19 -25.53 7.60
CA ASP A 68 5.69 -26.22 6.40
C ASP A 68 6.00 -25.27 5.22
N GLN A 69 5.75 -23.97 5.38
CA GLN A 69 5.91 -22.98 4.32
C GLN A 69 7.23 -22.22 4.46
N ASN A 70 7.86 -21.95 3.32
CA ASN A 70 9.04 -21.09 3.27
C ASN A 70 8.67 -19.62 3.46
N VAL A 71 9.56 -18.86 4.09
CA VAL A 71 9.45 -17.40 4.19
C VAL A 71 9.65 -16.79 2.79
N THR A 72 8.65 -16.04 2.32
CA THR A 72 8.75 -15.36 1.02
C THR A 72 9.78 -14.21 1.07
N PRO A 73 10.36 -13.79 -0.07
CA PRO A 73 11.31 -12.68 -0.10
C PRO A 73 10.77 -11.39 0.53
N LYS A 74 9.48 -11.08 0.37
CA LYS A 74 8.87 -9.88 1.00
C LYS A 74 8.83 -9.98 2.52
N LEU A 75 8.55 -11.17 3.05
CA LEU A 75 8.55 -11.41 4.50
C LEU A 75 9.97 -11.41 5.06
N HIS A 76 10.96 -11.93 4.32
CA HIS A 76 12.37 -11.82 4.69
C HIS A 76 12.83 -10.36 4.73
N LEU A 77 12.49 -9.55 3.72
CA LEU A 77 12.75 -8.11 3.71
C LEU A 77 12.10 -7.40 4.90
N LEU A 78 10.86 -7.77 5.23
CA LEU A 78 10.15 -7.23 6.38
C LEU A 78 10.85 -7.58 7.70
N GLU A 79 11.26 -8.83 7.86
CA GLU A 79 11.84 -9.33 9.10
C GLU A 79 13.26 -8.81 9.35
N ASP A 80 14.13 -8.96 8.35
CA ASP A 80 15.57 -8.79 8.54
C ASP A 80 16.08 -7.41 8.16
N HIS A 81 15.36 -6.69 7.28
CA HIS A 81 15.86 -5.44 6.69
C HIS A 81 15.01 -4.23 7.06
N ALA A 82 13.74 -4.40 7.40
CA ALA A 82 12.83 -3.26 7.54
C ALA A 82 13.30 -2.27 8.60
N THR A 83 13.65 -2.74 9.79
CA THR A 83 14.06 -1.87 10.90
C THR A 83 15.38 -1.15 10.63
N GLU A 84 16.32 -1.78 9.92
CA GLU A 84 17.54 -1.13 9.45
C GLU A 84 17.21 0.05 8.52
N GLN A 85 16.33 -0.17 7.55
CA GLN A 85 15.90 0.87 6.62
C GLN A 85 15.18 2.02 7.33
N LEU A 86 14.30 1.71 8.30
CA LEU A 86 13.63 2.73 9.12
C LEU A 86 14.64 3.54 9.94
N ARG A 87 15.70 2.92 10.48
CA ARG A 87 16.77 3.64 11.17
C ARG A 87 17.57 4.52 10.22
N ARG A 88 17.85 4.05 9.02
CA ARG A 88 18.63 4.76 8.01
C ARG A 88 17.91 6.00 7.49
N PHE A 89 16.62 5.88 7.16
CA PHE A 89 15.87 6.95 6.51
C PHE A 89 15.02 7.76 7.47
N LYS A 90 14.74 7.25 8.67
CA LYS A 90 13.92 7.90 9.71
C LYS A 90 12.53 8.34 9.23
N VAL A 91 11.99 7.68 8.21
CA VAL A 91 10.64 7.86 7.68
C VAL A 91 10.04 6.49 7.37
N GLY A 92 8.71 6.41 7.36
CA GLY A 92 8.02 5.19 6.96
C GLY A 92 8.21 4.86 5.47
N PHE A 93 8.02 3.60 5.11
CA PHE A 93 8.04 3.13 3.72
C PHE A 93 6.92 3.74 2.88
N GLY A 94 5.86 4.24 3.51
CA GLY A 94 4.82 5.02 2.82
C GLY A 94 5.38 6.27 2.13
N PHE A 95 6.46 6.86 2.66
CA PHE A 95 7.17 7.97 2.03
C PHE A 95 8.08 7.53 0.88
N LEU A 96 8.70 6.35 1.01
CA LEU A 96 9.71 5.84 0.07
C LEU A 96 9.12 4.88 -0.99
N ASN A 97 7.80 4.76 -1.06
CA ASN A 97 7.16 3.81 -1.95
C ASN A 97 7.09 4.29 -3.40
N GLU A 98 6.79 3.34 -4.28
CA GLU A 98 6.65 3.56 -5.72
C GLU A 98 5.26 4.11 -6.12
N GLN A 99 4.37 4.40 -5.16
CA GLN A 99 2.99 4.83 -5.45
C GLN A 99 2.96 6.15 -6.23
N GLY A 100 3.97 7.01 -6.03
CA GLY A 100 4.14 8.22 -6.84
C GLY A 100 4.32 7.91 -8.33
N GLY A 101 5.07 6.86 -8.67
CA GLY A 101 5.27 6.41 -10.05
C GLY A 101 3.99 5.90 -10.69
N GLU A 102 3.21 5.10 -9.97
CA GLU A 102 1.92 4.59 -10.46
C GLU A 102 0.88 5.70 -10.71
N LEU A 103 0.90 6.75 -9.88
CA LEU A 103 0.07 7.93 -10.10
C LEU A 103 0.49 8.68 -11.38
N ILE A 104 1.80 8.81 -11.62
CA ILE A 104 2.33 9.41 -12.85
C ILE A 104 1.90 8.60 -14.07
N HIS A 105 2.04 7.26 -14.03
CA HIS A 105 1.58 6.37 -15.10
C HIS A 105 0.09 6.58 -15.40
N THR A 106 -0.74 6.70 -14.37
CA THR A 106 -2.17 6.94 -14.50
C THR A 106 -2.46 8.27 -15.20
N GLU A 107 -1.80 9.37 -14.81
CA GLU A 107 -1.99 10.68 -15.44
C GLU A 107 -1.48 10.71 -16.88
N PHE A 108 -0.39 9.99 -17.17
CA PHE A 108 0.16 9.88 -18.53
C PHE A 108 -0.83 9.14 -19.43
N ASN A 109 -1.40 8.02 -18.97
CA ASN A 109 -2.42 7.29 -19.70
C ASN A 109 -3.69 8.14 -19.93
N ARG A 110 -4.11 8.90 -18.92
CA ARG A 110 -5.25 9.82 -19.05
C ARG A 110 -4.99 10.90 -20.09
N THR A 111 -3.82 11.52 -20.04
CA THR A 111 -3.44 12.56 -21.01
C THR A 111 -3.26 11.99 -22.40
N GLY A 112 -2.64 10.82 -22.52
CA GLY A 112 -2.45 10.08 -23.76
C GLY A 112 -3.76 9.79 -24.48
N ARG A 113 -4.82 9.41 -23.75
CA ARG A 113 -6.17 9.27 -24.30
C ARG A 113 -6.72 10.59 -24.82
N ALA A 114 -6.51 11.69 -24.11
CA ALA A 114 -7.00 13.02 -24.52
C ALA A 114 -6.30 13.55 -25.78
N VAL A 115 -5.04 13.18 -26.02
CA VAL A 115 -4.26 13.61 -27.19
C VAL A 115 -4.15 12.55 -28.28
N HIS A 116 -4.92 11.45 -28.17
CA HIS A 116 -4.81 10.31 -29.07
C HIS A 116 -5.06 10.65 -30.54
N GLY A 117 -5.89 11.66 -30.82
CA GLY A 117 -6.19 12.11 -32.20
C GLY A 117 -5.07 12.91 -32.89
N MET A 118 -3.98 13.25 -32.19
CA MET A 118 -2.82 13.90 -32.82
C MET A 118 -2.07 12.88 -33.68
N ARG A 119 -1.71 13.25 -34.92
CA ARG A 119 -1.07 12.32 -35.87
C ARG A 119 0.42 12.11 -35.62
N ASP A 120 1.11 13.12 -35.07
CA ASP A 120 2.55 13.05 -34.82
C ASP A 120 2.83 12.57 -33.38
N ASP A 121 3.58 11.48 -33.27
CA ASP A 121 3.92 10.88 -31.99
C ASP A 121 4.84 11.77 -31.14
N LEU A 122 5.71 12.56 -31.78
CA LEU A 122 6.55 13.51 -31.06
C LEU A 122 5.68 14.62 -30.44
N GLN A 123 4.75 15.19 -31.20
CA GLN A 123 3.77 16.14 -30.68
C GLN A 123 2.92 15.57 -29.53
N ARG A 124 2.49 14.31 -29.61
CA ARG A 124 1.76 13.63 -28.52
C ARG A 124 2.59 13.57 -27.25
N LEU A 125 3.83 13.07 -27.36
CA LEU A 125 4.73 12.94 -26.23
C LEU A 125 5.03 14.31 -25.61
N MET A 126 5.39 15.30 -26.42
CA MET A 126 5.66 16.66 -25.96
C MET A 126 4.45 17.27 -25.25
N THR A 127 3.24 16.98 -25.71
CA THR A 127 2.02 17.47 -25.06
C THR A 127 1.79 16.82 -23.70
N ILE A 128 1.99 15.49 -23.59
CA ILE A 128 1.91 14.77 -22.32
C ILE A 128 2.94 15.32 -21.32
N MET A 129 4.20 15.48 -21.76
CA MET A 129 5.29 15.99 -20.94
C MET A 129 5.04 17.43 -20.48
N LYS A 130 4.61 18.32 -21.39
CA LYS A 130 4.28 19.71 -21.05
C LYS A 130 3.16 19.78 -20.02
N ARG A 131 2.09 18.99 -20.19
CA ARG A 131 0.98 18.97 -19.24
C ARG A 131 1.44 18.50 -17.85
N ASN A 132 2.23 17.42 -17.79
CA ASN A 132 2.78 16.93 -16.53
C ASN A 132 3.68 17.97 -15.86
N HIS A 133 4.54 18.65 -16.63
CA HIS A 133 5.40 19.69 -16.09
C HIS A 133 4.60 20.85 -15.50
N ILE A 134 3.56 21.32 -16.20
CA ILE A 134 2.68 22.41 -15.72
C ILE A 134 1.95 22.02 -14.42
N SER A 135 1.51 20.77 -14.29
CA SER A 135 0.75 20.32 -13.12
C SER A 135 1.62 20.06 -11.88
N THR A 136 2.90 19.73 -12.09
CA THR A 136 3.81 19.29 -11.01
C THR A 136 4.83 20.33 -10.61
N ALA A 137 5.24 21.24 -11.50
CA ALA A 137 6.22 22.28 -11.19
C ALA A 137 5.65 23.28 -10.17
N PRO A 138 6.22 23.41 -8.95
CA PRO A 138 5.67 24.27 -7.90
C PRO A 138 5.57 25.74 -8.33
N GLU A 139 6.60 26.23 -9.01
CA GLU A 139 6.70 27.57 -9.61
C GLU A 139 5.54 27.89 -10.55
N VAL A 140 5.15 26.92 -11.39
CA VAL A 140 4.08 27.06 -12.36
C VAL A 140 2.73 26.95 -11.67
N ARG A 141 2.57 25.93 -10.82
CA ARG A 141 1.33 25.67 -10.07
C ARG A 141 0.93 26.84 -9.18
N ALA A 142 1.89 27.56 -8.60
CA ALA A 142 1.64 28.77 -7.82
C ALA A 142 1.04 29.92 -8.66
N ARG A 143 1.32 29.95 -9.97
CA ARG A 143 0.87 30.98 -10.92
C ARG A 143 -0.39 30.59 -11.68
N VAL A 144 -0.78 29.33 -11.65
CA VAL A 144 -2.03 28.86 -12.29
C VAL A 144 -3.22 29.33 -11.47
N VAL A 145 -4.03 30.23 -12.05
CA VAL A 145 -5.28 30.69 -11.47
C VAL A 145 -6.23 29.49 -11.35
N LYS A 146 -6.65 29.15 -10.12
CA LYS A 146 -7.68 28.14 -9.92
C LYS A 146 -9.01 28.68 -10.47
N PRO A 147 -9.74 27.92 -11.31
CA PRO A 147 -11.04 28.35 -11.79
C PRO A 147 -11.96 28.65 -10.60
N MET A 148 -12.61 29.82 -10.59
CA MET A 148 -13.64 30.13 -9.59
C MET A 148 -14.77 29.10 -9.73
N THR A 149 -14.90 28.20 -8.75
CA THR A 149 -16.07 27.33 -8.66
C THR A 149 -17.27 28.18 -8.28
N LYS A 150 -18.31 28.18 -9.13
CA LYS A 150 -19.58 28.84 -8.80
C LYS A 150 -20.09 28.32 -7.45
N PRO A 151 -20.52 29.20 -6.53
CA PRO A 151 -21.09 28.75 -5.26
C PRO A 151 -22.28 27.83 -5.55
N LYS A 152 -22.32 26.67 -4.88
CA LYS A 152 -23.48 25.77 -4.93
C LYS A 152 -24.70 26.58 -4.45
N LYS A 153 -25.76 26.64 -5.27
CA LYS A 153 -27.05 27.16 -4.81
C LYS A 153 -27.46 26.34 -3.59
N LYS A 154 -27.74 27.02 -2.47
CA LYS A 154 -28.39 26.39 -1.31
C LYS A 154 -29.79 25.97 -1.78
N ASN A 155 -30.09 24.69 -1.66
CA ASN A 155 -31.47 24.19 -1.66
C ASN A 155 -32.02 24.28 -0.24
#